data_AF-A0A0T6BCQ7-F1
#
_entry.id   AF-A0A0T6BCQ7-F1
#
_cell.length_a   1.000
_cell.length_b   1.000
_cell.length_c   1.000
_cell.angle_alpha   90.00
_cell.angle_beta   90.00
_cell.angle_gamma   90.00
#
_symmetry.space_group_name_H-M   'P 1'
#
loop_
_entity.id
_entity.type
_entity.pdbx_description
1 polymer ?
#
loop_
_entity_poly.entity_id
_entity_poly.type
_entity_poly.pdbx_seq_one_letter_code
_entity_poly.pdbx_strand_id
1 'polypeptide(L)'
;MAHYKGAASEAGRAMQLMKKREQQIQDIEIRKKRIEEDLKLNNIENKFATHYDAVEQQLKSSTIGLVTLNEMKAKQENIVKEREKKLAQKQAEKERERQRQMEAKQAEKNKQKRQIQALSFNLEDDNEEKEQNEDEDMWQLQLESFVPKKKIKKDPTVDTSFLPDREREEEENRLREELRQEWAEQ
;
A
#
# COMPACT_ATOMS: atom_id res chain seq x y z
N MET A 1 -1.20 37.74 -44.20
CA MET A 1 0.28 37.72 -44.25
C MET A 1 0.79 36.80 -43.16
N ALA A 2 1.46 35.71 -43.52
CA ALA A 2 2.15 34.86 -42.55
C ALA A 2 3.45 35.54 -42.15
N HIS A 3 3.53 36.07 -40.93
CA HIS A 3 4.76 36.65 -40.41
C HIS A 3 5.74 35.52 -40.09
N TYR A 4 6.82 35.42 -40.87
CA TYR A 4 7.94 34.51 -40.61
C TYR A 4 8.63 34.94 -39.31
N LYS A 5 8.46 34.17 -38.24
CA LYS A 5 9.16 34.35 -36.96
C LYS A 5 10.32 33.36 -36.98
N GLY A 6 11.55 33.83 -37.14
CA GLY A 6 12.71 33.01 -37.49
C GLY A 6 12.97 31.76 -36.63
N ALA A 7 13.84 30.88 -37.16
CA ALA A 7 14.11 29.52 -36.66
C ALA A 7 14.38 29.39 -35.15
N ALA A 8 15.00 30.38 -34.50
CA ALA A 8 15.26 30.38 -33.06
C ALA A 8 13.98 30.49 -32.21
N SER A 9 12.98 31.25 -32.67
CA SER A 9 11.69 31.40 -31.98
C SER A 9 10.80 30.16 -32.18
N GLU A 10 10.89 29.51 -33.34
CA GLU A 10 10.16 28.28 -33.65
C GLU A 10 10.69 27.06 -32.87
N ALA A 11 12.00 26.99 -32.62
CA ALA A 11 12.61 25.92 -31.83
C ALA A 11 12.07 25.86 -30.39
N GLY A 12 11.91 27.01 -29.72
CA GLY A 12 11.33 27.08 -28.37
C GLY A 12 9.86 26.65 -28.34
N ARG A 13 9.10 27.01 -29.37
CA ARG A 13 7.70 26.58 -29.53
C ARG A 13 7.60 25.07 -29.78
N ALA A 14 8.48 24.51 -30.60
CA ALA A 14 8.54 23.06 -30.85
C ALA A 14 8.87 22.29 -29.56
N MET A 15 9.83 22.77 -28.77
CA MET A 15 10.17 22.17 -27.47
C MET A 15 8.99 22.20 -26.48
N GLN A 16 8.27 23.32 -26.39
CA GLN A 16 7.06 23.39 -25.54
C GLN A 16 5.96 22.43 -26.00
N LEU A 17 5.78 22.26 -27.31
CA LEU A 17 4.82 21.30 -27.85
C LEU A 17 5.24 19.85 -27.58
N MET A 18 6.52 19.52 -27.66
CA MET A 18 7.04 18.21 -27.30
C MET A 18 6.86 17.94 -25.80
N LYS A 19 7.20 18.89 -24.93
CA LYS A 19 6.98 18.77 -23.48
C LYS A 19 5.50 18.56 -23.13
N LYS A 20 4.60 19.27 -23.80
CA LYS A 20 3.15 19.07 -23.64
C LYS A 20 2.71 17.67 -24.09
N ARG A 21 3.24 17.16 -25.20
CA ARG A 21 2.95 15.79 -25.67
C ARG A 21 3.46 14.74 -24.69
N GLU A 22 4.65 14.92 -24.13
CA GLU A 22 5.22 14.02 -23.14
C GLU A 22 4.36 13.97 -21.86
N GLN A 23 3.94 15.13 -21.35
CA GLN A 23 3.02 15.20 -20.21
C GLN A 23 1.69 14.50 -20.50
N GLN A 24 1.12 14.73 -21.68
CA GLN A 24 -0.12 14.06 -22.10
C GLN A 24 0.04 12.54 -22.19
N ILE A 25 1.18 12.04 -22.68
CA ILE A 25 1.48 10.62 -22.75
C ILE A 25 1.57 10.02 -21.33
N GLN A 26 2.28 10.70 -20.42
CA GLN A 26 2.39 10.28 -19.02
C GLN A 26 1.01 10.23 -18.34
N ASP A 27 0.18 11.25 -18.51
CA ASP A 27 -1.18 11.29 -17.96
C ASP A 27 -2.05 10.15 -18.50
N ILE A 28 -1.93 9.83 -19.80
CA ILE A 28 -2.64 8.71 -20.42
C ILE A 28 -2.16 7.38 -19.84
N GLU A 29 -0.86 7.20 -19.63
CA GLU A 29 -0.31 5.99 -19.06
C GLU A 29 -0.77 5.78 -17.60
N ILE A 30 -0.76 6.84 -16.80
CA ILE A 30 -1.27 6.80 -15.42
C ILE A 30 -2.76 6.44 -15.40
N ARG A 31 -3.57 7.05 -16.28
CA ARG A 31 -5.00 6.71 -16.38
C ARG A 31 -5.22 5.26 -16.83
N LYS A 32 -4.43 4.76 -17.79
CA LYS A 32 -4.50 3.36 -18.20
C LYS A 32 -4.18 2.40 -17.06
N LYS A 33 -3.12 2.68 -16.29
CA LYS A 33 -2.77 1.88 -15.10
C LYS A 33 -3.88 1.90 -14.05
N ARG A 34 -4.45 3.08 -13.77
CA ARG A 34 -5.57 3.21 -12.83
C ARG A 34 -6.81 2.41 -13.27
N ILE A 35 -7.17 2.48 -14.56
CA ILE A 35 -8.27 1.68 -15.12
C ILE A 35 -7.97 0.18 -15.04
N GLU A 36 -6.74 -0.24 -15.34
CA GLU A 36 -6.33 -1.65 -15.22
C GLU A 36 -6.42 -2.17 -13.78
N GLU A 37 -5.99 -1.36 -12.81
CA GLU A 37 -6.11 -1.65 -11.37
C GLU A 37 -7.58 -1.74 -10.94
N ASP A 38 -8.42 -0.79 -11.34
CA ASP A 38 -9.86 -0.79 -11.06
C ASP A 38 -10.58 -1.98 -11.71
N LEU A 39 -10.18 -2.40 -12.92
CA LEU A 39 -10.70 -3.60 -13.57
C LEU A 39 -10.24 -4.89 -12.87
N LYS A 40 -9.01 -4.95 -12.34
CA LYS A 40 -8.53 -6.08 -11.52
C LYS A 40 -9.26 -6.17 -10.17
N LEU A 41 -9.64 -5.05 -9.58
CA LEU A 41 -10.45 -5.02 -8.35
C LEU A 41 -11.91 -5.45 -8.61
N ASN A 42 -12.43 -5.23 -9.81
CA ASN A 42 -13.72 -5.74 -10.27
C ASN A 42 -13.66 -7.22 -10.69
N ASN A 43 -12.98 -8.06 -9.90
CA ASN A 43 -12.84 -9.49 -10.11
C ASN A 43 -14.18 -10.23 -9.87
N ILE A 44 -15.12 -10.07 -10.80
CA ILE A 44 -16.46 -10.68 -10.79
C ILE A 44 -16.38 -12.21 -10.71
N GLU A 45 -15.28 -12.81 -11.19
CA GLU A 45 -14.99 -14.24 -11.10
C GLU A 45 -14.95 -14.74 -9.64
N ASN A 46 -14.43 -13.92 -8.71
CA ASN A 46 -14.42 -14.24 -7.28
C ASN A 46 -15.78 -14.00 -6.59
N LYS A 47 -16.65 -13.15 -7.15
CA LYS A 47 -17.96 -12.82 -6.55
C LYS A 47 -18.96 -13.99 -6.65
N PHE A 48 -18.79 -14.87 -7.63
CA PHE A 48 -19.61 -16.08 -7.81
C PHE A 48 -18.93 -17.35 -7.29
N ALA A 49 -17.71 -17.25 -6.76
CA ALA A 49 -16.96 -18.38 -6.22
C ALA A 49 -17.46 -18.86 -4.83
N THR A 50 -18.50 -18.24 -4.28
CA THR A 50 -19.03 -18.50 -2.93
C THR A 50 -19.73 -19.84 -2.76
N HIS A 51 -20.07 -20.56 -3.84
CA HIS A 51 -20.81 -21.82 -3.76
C HIS A 51 -20.20 -23.01 -4.52
N TYR A 52 -19.03 -22.85 -5.12
CA TYR A 52 -18.26 -23.97 -5.64
C TYR A 52 -17.01 -24.12 -4.79
N ASP A 53 -17.19 -24.60 -3.56
CA ASP A 53 -16.05 -25.05 -2.78
C ASP A 53 -15.52 -26.30 -3.47
N ALA A 54 -14.43 -26.14 -4.23
CA ALA A 54 -13.73 -27.24 -4.89
C ALA A 54 -13.44 -28.38 -3.91
N VAL A 55 -13.28 -28.06 -2.62
CA VAL A 55 -13.07 -29.02 -1.54
C VAL A 55 -14.33 -29.84 -1.28
N GLU A 56 -15.52 -29.22 -1.26
CA GLU A 56 -16.79 -29.92 -1.02
C GLU A 56 -17.13 -30.90 -2.15
N GLN A 57 -16.88 -30.52 -3.40
CA GLN A 57 -17.07 -31.44 -4.53
C GLN A 57 -16.08 -32.60 -4.53
N GLN A 58 -14.81 -32.32 -4.19
CA GLN A 58 -13.79 -33.35 -4.04
C GLN A 58 -14.13 -34.31 -2.88
N LEU A 59 -14.65 -33.78 -1.77
CA LEU A 59 -15.15 -34.57 -0.64
C LEU A 59 -16.33 -35.45 -1.07
N LYS A 60 -17.35 -34.90 -1.72
CA LYS A 60 -18.54 -35.63 -2.20
C LYS A 60 -18.17 -36.76 -3.15
N SER A 61 -17.32 -36.49 -4.14
CA SER A 61 -16.87 -37.50 -5.10
C SER A 61 -15.99 -38.58 -4.47
N SER A 62 -15.09 -38.20 -3.56
CA SER A 62 -14.13 -39.13 -2.92
C SER A 62 -14.74 -39.99 -1.82
N THR A 63 -15.93 -39.64 -1.31
CA THR A 63 -16.64 -40.40 -0.28
C THR A 63 -17.69 -41.36 -0.84
N ILE A 64 -18.02 -41.28 -2.12
CA ILE A 64 -18.91 -42.25 -2.77
C ILE A 64 -18.19 -43.60 -2.87
N GLY A 65 -18.83 -44.66 -2.36
CA GLY A 65 -18.33 -46.04 -2.43
C GLY A 65 -17.43 -46.47 -1.28
N LEU A 66 -17.20 -45.61 -0.28
CA LEU A 66 -16.56 -46.02 0.98
C LEU A 66 -17.59 -46.73 1.86
N VAL A 67 -17.27 -47.93 2.32
CA VAL A 67 -18.18 -48.78 3.09
C VAL A 67 -17.98 -48.58 4.60
N THR A 68 -16.77 -48.20 5.02
CA THR A 68 -16.39 -48.09 6.43
C THR A 68 -16.29 -46.63 6.88
N LEU A 69 -16.83 -46.32 8.08
CA LEU A 69 -16.73 -44.99 8.68
C LEU A 69 -15.28 -44.50 8.85
N ASN A 70 -14.35 -45.41 9.13
CA ASN A 70 -12.92 -45.10 9.26
C ASN A 70 -12.33 -44.60 7.94
N GLU A 71 -12.71 -45.20 6.80
CA GLU A 71 -12.24 -44.78 5.48
C GLU A 71 -12.77 -43.39 5.11
N MET A 72 -14.03 -43.12 5.46
CA MET A 72 -14.67 -41.82 5.23
C MET A 72 -13.98 -40.72 6.04
N LYS A 73 -13.71 -40.96 7.33
CA LYS A 73 -12.96 -40.05 8.19
C LYS A 73 -11.53 -39.82 7.70
N ALA A 74 -10.82 -40.89 7.33
CA ALA A 74 -9.46 -40.78 6.82
C ALA A 74 -9.40 -39.97 5.51
N LYS A 75 -10.37 -40.14 4.60
CA LYS A 75 -10.45 -39.34 3.36
C LYS A 75 -10.77 -37.87 3.64
N GLN A 76 -11.68 -37.60 4.56
CA GLN A 76 -12.03 -36.24 4.96
C GLN A 76 -10.83 -35.51 5.59
N GLU A 77 -10.16 -36.14 6.55
CA GLU A 77 -8.97 -35.58 7.20
C GLU A 77 -7.83 -35.32 6.22
N ASN A 78 -7.59 -36.23 5.27
CA ASN A 78 -6.55 -36.05 4.25
C ASN A 78 -6.83 -34.84 3.35
N ILE A 79 -8.08 -34.67 2.90
CA ILE A 79 -8.47 -33.54 2.03
C ILE A 79 -8.33 -32.21 2.79
N VAL A 80 -8.77 -32.16 4.05
CA VAL A 80 -8.62 -30.95 4.89
C VAL A 80 -7.14 -30.64 5.11
N LYS A 81 -6.33 -31.63 5.47
CA LYS A 81 -4.89 -31.46 5.71
C LYS A 81 -4.13 -31.02 4.46
N GLU A 82 -4.48 -31.55 3.29
CA GLU A 82 -3.90 -31.10 2.02
C GLU A 82 -4.26 -29.65 1.72
N ARG A 83 -5.52 -29.26 1.97
CA ARG A 83 -5.98 -27.89 1.79
C ARG A 83 -5.27 -26.92 2.73
N GLU A 84 -5.17 -27.25 4.01
CA GLU A 84 -4.45 -26.48 5.02
C GLU A 84 -2.97 -26.33 4.64
N LYS A 85 -2.31 -27.41 4.20
CA LYS A 85 -0.93 -27.36 3.72
C LYS A 85 -0.78 -26.42 2.52
N LYS A 86 -1.71 -26.47 1.56
CA LYS A 86 -1.68 -25.58 0.38
C LYS A 86 -1.90 -24.11 0.75
N LEU A 87 -2.79 -23.84 1.71
CA LEU A 87 -3.00 -22.49 2.23
C LEU A 87 -1.76 -21.97 2.96
N ALA A 88 -1.15 -22.78 3.83
CA ALA A 88 0.08 -22.45 4.53
C ALA A 88 1.24 -22.18 3.55
N GLN A 89 1.41 -23.02 2.52
CA GLN A 89 2.41 -22.81 1.47
C GLN A 89 2.20 -21.50 0.72
N LYS A 90 0.96 -21.19 0.32
CA LYS A 90 0.62 -19.95 -0.39
C LYS A 90 0.88 -18.71 0.48
N GLN A 91 0.58 -18.78 1.78
CA GLN A 91 0.87 -17.69 2.72
C GLN A 91 2.37 -17.49 2.90
N ALA A 92 3.12 -18.57 3.12
CA ALA A 92 4.58 -18.53 3.25
C ALA A 92 5.27 -18.00 1.99
N GLU A 93 4.79 -18.36 0.81
CA GLU A 93 5.31 -17.83 -0.46
C GLU A 93 5.07 -16.33 -0.59
N LYS A 94 3.85 -15.86 -0.28
CA LYS A 94 3.50 -14.44 -0.31
C LYS A 94 4.28 -13.62 0.72
N GLU A 95 4.57 -14.19 1.88
CA GLU A 95 5.42 -13.56 2.88
C GLU A 95 6.88 -13.48 2.42
N ARG A 96 7.43 -14.57 1.87
CA ARG A 96 8.77 -14.58 1.29
C ARG A 96 8.92 -13.56 0.15
N GLU A 97 7.90 -13.41 -0.68
CA GLU A 97 7.89 -12.42 -1.75
C GLU A 97 7.90 -10.98 -1.19
N ARG A 98 7.06 -10.69 -0.17
CA ARG A 98 7.09 -9.40 0.52
C ARG A 98 8.44 -9.11 1.14
N GLN A 99 9.07 -10.11 1.77
CA GLN A 99 10.39 -9.96 2.38
C GLN A 99 11.46 -9.61 1.34
N ARG A 100 11.49 -10.31 0.20
CA ARG A 100 12.41 -9.99 -0.91
C ARG A 100 12.22 -8.58 -1.45
N GLN A 101 10.97 -8.12 -1.56
CA GLN A 101 10.68 -6.75 -2.02
C GLN A 101 11.19 -5.69 -1.03
N MET A 102 11.06 -5.94 0.28
CA MET A 102 11.59 -5.06 1.32
C MET A 102 13.11 -5.03 1.31
N GLU A 103 13.74 -6.19 1.20
CA GLU A 103 15.21 -6.31 1.12
C GLU A 103 15.77 -5.61 -0.12
N ALA A 104 15.14 -5.77 -1.29
CA ALA A 104 15.55 -5.09 -2.52
C ALA A 104 15.48 -3.56 -2.39
N LYS A 105 14.40 -3.03 -1.79
CA LYS A 105 14.27 -1.59 -1.51
C LYS A 105 15.34 -1.09 -0.55
N GLN A 106 15.68 -1.87 0.47
CA GLN A 106 16.72 -1.51 1.44
C GLN A 106 18.12 -1.53 0.81
N ALA A 107 18.41 -2.52 -0.03
CA ALA A 107 19.66 -2.60 -0.78
C ALA A 107 19.85 -1.42 -1.74
N GLU A 108 18.77 -0.99 -2.42
CA GLU A 108 18.81 0.20 -3.28
C GLU A 108 19.11 1.48 -2.48
N LYS A 109 18.43 1.67 -1.33
CA LYS A 109 18.71 2.80 -0.43
C LYS A 109 20.15 2.80 0.07
N ASN A 110 20.69 1.64 0.45
CA ASN A 110 22.08 1.53 0.89
C ASN A 110 23.07 1.82 -0.24
N LYS A 111 22.78 1.39 -1.48
CA LYS A 111 23.59 1.71 -2.66
C LYS A 111 23.60 3.23 -2.93
N GLN A 112 22.45 3.89 -2.84
CA GLN A 112 22.35 5.34 -2.99
C GLN A 112 23.15 6.07 -1.91
N LYS A 113 23.04 5.67 -0.64
CA LYS A 113 23.85 6.22 0.46
C LYS A 113 25.35 6.10 0.20
N ARG A 114 25.81 4.91 -0.22
CA ARG A 114 27.23 4.67 -0.54
C ARG A 114 27.71 5.51 -1.73
N GLN A 115 26.86 5.71 -2.74
CA GLN A 115 27.18 6.58 -3.88
C GLN A 115 27.31 8.04 -3.45
N ILE A 116 26.42 8.54 -2.59
CA ILE A 116 26.50 9.90 -2.05
C ILE A 116 27.77 10.08 -1.21
N GLN A 117 28.07 9.13 -0.31
CA GLN A 117 29.28 9.14 0.52
C GLN A 117 30.57 9.14 -0.32
N ALA A 118 30.60 8.39 -1.44
CA ALA A 118 31.74 8.38 -2.35
C ALA A 118 31.91 9.68 -3.15
N LEU A 119 30.84 10.49 -3.31
CA LEU A 119 30.85 11.76 -4.02
C LEU A 119 31.07 12.97 -3.10
N SER A 120 30.95 12.81 -1.78
CA SER A 120 31.27 13.84 -0.80
C SER A 120 32.77 13.85 -0.48
N PHE A 121 33.48 14.91 -0.88
CA PHE A 121 34.84 15.22 -0.42
C PHE A 121 34.79 15.72 1.03
N ASN A 122 34.65 14.80 2.00
CA ASN A 122 35.03 15.07 3.38
C ASN A 122 35.95 13.91 3.81
N LEU A 123 37.24 14.10 3.57
CA LEU A 123 38.29 13.11 3.77
C LEU A 123 39.09 13.43 5.05
N GLU A 124 38.42 13.73 6.16
CA GLU A 124 39.01 13.70 7.51
C GLU A 124 37.92 13.92 8.56
N ASP A 125 37.47 12.84 9.19
CA ASP A 125 37.27 12.77 10.64
C ASP A 125 37.15 11.29 11.02
N ASP A 126 38.30 10.65 11.18
CA ASP A 126 38.42 9.43 11.96
C ASP A 126 38.82 9.89 13.37
N ASN A 127 37.82 10.19 14.20
CA ASN A 127 38.02 10.33 15.63
C ASN A 127 36.91 9.59 16.36
N GLU A 128 37.27 8.38 16.76
CA GLU A 128 36.88 7.63 17.96
C GLU A 128 35.47 7.82 18.52
N GLU A 129 34.77 6.67 18.59
CA GLU A 129 33.68 6.36 19.50
C GLU A 129 33.74 7.14 20.82
N LYS A 130 32.89 8.16 20.97
CA LYS A 130 32.20 8.48 22.23
C LYS A 130 30.86 9.14 21.96
N GLU A 131 29.85 8.37 22.33
CA GLU A 131 28.64 8.82 23.00
C GLU A 131 27.63 9.69 22.24
N GLN A 132 26.52 9.02 21.95
CA GLN A 132 25.17 9.44 22.33
C GLN A 132 24.53 10.53 21.46
N ASN A 133 23.68 10.09 20.53
CA ASN A 133 22.28 10.55 20.45
C ASN A 133 21.97 12.06 20.31
N GLU A 134 22.85 12.90 19.77
CA GLU A 134 22.48 14.32 19.57
C GLU A 134 21.50 14.55 18.40
N ASP A 135 21.37 13.60 17.47
CA ASP A 135 20.36 13.67 16.39
C ASP A 135 18.98 13.12 16.78
N GLU A 136 18.90 12.30 17.85
CA GLU A 136 17.62 11.98 18.48
C GLU A 136 17.12 13.17 19.30
N ASP A 137 17.98 13.92 19.99
CA ASP A 137 17.57 15.09 20.78
C ASP A 137 17.10 16.29 19.94
N MET A 138 17.59 16.48 18.70
CA MET A 138 17.07 17.52 17.80
C MET A 138 15.65 17.21 17.26
N TRP A 139 15.27 15.94 17.18
CA TRP A 139 13.90 15.51 16.85
C TRP A 139 13.02 15.34 18.10
N GLN A 140 13.62 15.08 19.26
CA GLN A 140 12.93 14.90 20.54
C GLN A 140 12.58 16.25 21.20
N LEU A 141 13.40 17.30 21.03
CA LEU A 141 13.01 18.68 21.39
C LEU A 141 11.91 19.25 20.47
N GLN A 142 11.78 18.71 19.25
CA GLN A 142 10.71 19.08 18.33
C GLN A 142 9.42 18.28 18.56
N LEU A 143 9.48 17.18 19.34
CA LEU A 143 8.33 16.39 19.75
C LEU A 143 7.72 16.90 21.06
N GLU A 144 8.54 17.43 21.98
CA GLU A 144 8.07 18.05 23.24
C GLU A 144 7.45 19.45 23.02
N SER A 145 7.54 19.98 21.80
CA SER A 145 6.92 21.24 21.37
C SER A 145 5.88 21.05 20.27
N PHE A 146 5.21 19.89 20.22
CA PHE A 146 3.95 19.73 19.49
C PHE A 146 2.84 20.53 20.19
N VAL A 147 3.02 21.85 20.25
CA VAL A 147 1.93 22.79 20.46
C VAL A 147 0.96 22.50 19.30
N PRO A 148 -0.26 22.01 19.57
CA PRO A 148 -1.20 21.71 18.50
C PRO A 148 -1.33 22.98 17.68
N LYS A 149 -0.92 22.92 16.40
CA LYS A 149 -1.03 24.07 15.50
C LYS A 149 -2.50 24.46 15.51
N LYS A 150 -2.80 25.61 16.13
CA LYS A 150 -4.17 26.11 16.23
C LYS A 150 -4.72 26.15 14.81
N LYS A 151 -5.65 25.23 14.49
CA LYS A 151 -6.29 25.14 13.18
C LYS A 151 -6.71 26.56 12.82
N ILE A 152 -6.32 27.05 11.64
CA ILE A 152 -6.74 28.35 11.12
C ILE A 152 -8.27 28.36 11.20
N LYS A 153 -8.81 29.10 12.17
CA LYS A 153 -10.26 29.19 12.39
C LYS A 153 -10.79 30.05 11.24
N LYS A 154 -11.52 29.42 10.33
CA LYS A 154 -12.39 30.12 9.39
C LYS A 154 -13.53 30.78 10.19
N ASP A 155 -14.27 31.68 9.54
CA ASP A 155 -15.36 32.42 10.18
C ASP A 155 -16.32 31.49 10.94
N PRO A 156 -16.63 31.78 12.21
CA PRO A 156 -17.40 30.89 13.08
C PRO A 156 -18.89 30.78 12.69
N THR A 157 -19.34 31.62 11.77
CA THR A 157 -20.72 31.63 11.23
C THR A 157 -20.88 30.73 10.00
N VAL A 158 -19.78 30.20 9.46
CA VAL A 158 -19.80 29.33 8.29
C VAL A 158 -19.82 27.88 8.74
N ASP A 159 -20.86 27.15 8.36
CA ASP A 159 -20.94 25.71 8.61
C ASP A 159 -19.83 24.98 7.85
N THR A 160 -18.94 24.33 8.59
CA THR A 160 -17.82 23.54 8.08
C THR A 160 -18.01 22.05 8.34
N SER A 161 -19.23 21.63 8.67
CA SER A 161 -19.59 20.21 8.89
C SER A 161 -19.32 19.34 7.65
N PHE A 162 -19.42 19.90 6.44
CA PHE A 162 -19.18 19.18 5.19
C PHE A 162 -17.69 18.97 4.85
N LEU A 163 -16.76 19.66 5.53
CA LEU A 163 -15.33 19.46 5.30
C LEU A 163 -14.85 18.18 6.01
N PRO A 164 -14.00 17.36 5.36
CA PRO A 164 -13.33 16.24 6.01
C PRO A 164 -12.54 16.72 7.23
N ASP A 165 -12.95 16.31 8.42
CA ASP A 165 -12.29 16.64 9.69
C ASP A 165 -11.93 15.35 10.43
N ARG A 166 -10.63 15.06 10.44
CA ARG A 166 -10.07 13.82 10.99
C ARG A 166 -10.40 13.62 12.47
N GLU A 167 -10.46 14.68 13.27
CA GLU A 167 -10.81 14.56 14.68
C GLU A 167 -12.28 14.16 14.87
N ARG A 168 -13.19 14.73 14.07
CA ARG A 168 -14.62 14.40 14.12
C ARG A 168 -14.88 12.97 13.67
N GLU A 169 -14.23 12.54 12.58
CA GLU A 169 -14.33 11.16 12.09
C GLU A 169 -13.77 10.14 13.10
N GLU A 170 -12.70 10.49 13.81
CA GLU A 170 -12.15 9.65 14.89
C GLU A 170 -13.10 9.56 16.09
N GLU A 171 -13.75 10.65 16.50
CA GLU A 171 -14.76 10.63 17.56
C GLU A 171 -16.01 9.82 17.18
N GLU A 172 -16.51 9.98 15.95
CA GLU A 172 -17.63 9.17 15.44
C GLU A 172 -17.28 7.69 15.39
N ASN A 173 -16.04 7.35 15.01
CA ASN A 173 -15.56 5.97 15.02
C ASN A 173 -15.47 5.39 16.43
N ARG A 174 -14.97 6.15 17.41
CA ARG A 174 -14.95 5.72 18.81
C ARG A 174 -16.36 5.44 19.32
N LEU A 175 -17.30 6.35 19.09
CA LEU A 175 -18.69 6.17 19.48
C LEU A 175 -19.33 4.94 18.81
N ARG A 176 -19.02 4.70 17.53
CA ARG A 176 -19.46 3.47 16.82
C ARG A 176 -18.89 2.21 17.45
N GLU A 177 -17.63 2.22 17.90
CA GLU A 177 -17.01 1.08 18.54
C GLU A 177 -17.59 0.80 19.93
N GLU A 178 -17.85 1.85 20.72
CA GLU A 178 -18.54 1.76 22.01
C GLU A 178 -19.93 1.17 21.85
N LEU A 179 -20.76 1.73 20.95
CA LEU A 179 -22.10 1.20 20.66
C LEU A 179 -22.08 -0.24 20.12
N ARG A 180 -21.03 -0.62 19.37
CA ARG A 180 -20.85 -2.00 18.91
C ARG A 180 -20.60 -2.95 20.08
N GLN A 181 -19.86 -2.51 21.10
CA GLN A 181 -19.62 -3.30 22.31
C GLN A 181 -20.91 -3.41 23.13
N GLU A 182 -21.59 -2.29 23.39
CA GLU A 182 -22.88 -2.29 24.10
C GLU A 182 -23.93 -3.18 23.42
N TRP A 183 -23.98 -3.16 22.08
CA TRP A 183 -24.88 -4.03 21.32
C TRP A 183 -24.48 -5.50 21.38
N ALA A 184 -23.18 -5.82 21.44
CA ALA A 184 -22.71 -7.19 21.56
C ALA A 184 -22.91 -7.76 22.98
N GLU A 185 -23.03 -6.89 23.97
CA GLU A 185 -23.32 -7.24 25.37
C GLU A 185 -24.83 -7.35 25.66
N GLN A 186 -25.70 -6.88 24.76
CA GLN A 186 -27.17 -7.09 24.80
C GLN A 186 -27.59 -8.42 24.16
#